data_AF-A0A848WRK6-F1
#
_entry.id   AF-A0A848WRK6-F1
#
_cell.length_a   1.000
_cell.length_b   1.000
_cell.length_c   1.000
_cell.angle_alpha   90.00
_cell.angle_beta   90.00
_cell.angle_gamma   90.00
#
_symmetry.space_group_name_H-M   'P 1'
#
loop_
_entity.id
_entity.type
_entity.pdbx_description
1 polymer ?
#
loop_
_entity_poly.entity_id
_entity_poly.type
_entity_poly.pdbx_seq_one_letter_code
_entity_poly.pdbx_strand_id
1 'polypeptide(L)'
;RDQPFFIYLPYNTPHSPMQVPDRWWDKYKDRELKMHNRDAEKEDDLHLRCALAMCENIDWNVGRVLKKLDQLDLAEDTIVLYFCDNGPNGVRWNGDMKGKKGSTDEGGVRSPLLVKWPAKIKPGTVVKHSSAAIDLLPTLTGLAGIEAKTAKPLDGMSLAPLLLGEQVRRWPQRTIFSHWRGKTGVKFGNYRLDFQGRLYDLDADPGQRKPIRNRPEILKKLKDEVARFNSEIAAELPEEDQRPFVIGHPDTPLTQVPARDGTAHGNIQRSNKFPNCSYFKNWTGEDDKITWEVEVGQTGDYEVEIYYCVNKKDVGATIQLAYGDESISAKVEQANQQPEKGMENDRFPRAESYVKDFKPMTLGVIRLEKGTGTLTLSAPDIIGKEAMEFRLMMLRRK
;
A
#
# COMPACT_ATOMS: atom_id res chain seq x y z
N ARG A 1 -24.83 -14.95 6.23
CA ARG A 1 -24.87 -16.43 6.38
C ARG A 1 -25.31 -17.06 5.06
N ASP A 2 -26.21 -16.42 4.32
CA ASP A 2 -26.84 -17.02 3.12
C ASP A 2 -26.06 -16.82 1.81
N GLN A 3 -24.94 -16.09 1.84
CA GLN A 3 -24.04 -15.87 0.71
C GLN A 3 -22.59 -15.91 1.19
N PRO A 4 -21.66 -16.48 0.40
CA PRO A 4 -20.23 -16.41 0.69
C PRO A 4 -19.77 -14.95 0.65
N PHE A 5 -18.73 -14.63 1.40
CA PHE A 5 -18.16 -13.28 1.44
C PHE A 5 -16.65 -13.31 1.24
N PHE A 6 -16.14 -12.20 0.69
CA PHE A 6 -14.72 -11.89 0.69
C PHE A 6 -14.52 -10.58 1.44
N ILE A 7 -13.64 -10.59 2.43
CA ILE A 7 -13.27 -9.40 3.20
C ILE A 7 -11.77 -9.16 3.02
N TYR A 8 -11.43 -8.05 2.40
CA TYR A 8 -10.07 -7.51 2.43
C TYR A 8 -9.99 -6.44 3.52
N LEU A 9 -9.19 -6.71 4.56
CA LEU A 9 -9.03 -5.82 5.72
C LEU A 9 -7.58 -5.32 5.82
N PRO A 10 -7.17 -4.34 4.99
CA PRO A 10 -5.81 -3.80 5.01
C PRO A 10 -5.63 -2.85 6.19
N TYR A 11 -5.05 -3.34 7.29
CA TYR A 11 -4.61 -2.46 8.37
C TYR A 11 -3.48 -1.56 7.89
N ASN A 12 -3.57 -0.27 8.16
CA ASN A 12 -2.49 0.68 7.86
C ASN A 12 -1.29 0.50 8.80
N THR A 13 -1.53 0.05 10.03
CA THR A 13 -0.49 -0.17 11.03
C THR A 13 0.35 -1.40 10.68
N PRO A 14 1.64 -1.47 11.06
CA PRO A 14 2.41 -0.48 11.83
C PRO A 14 3.14 0.53 10.92
N HIS A 15 2.57 0.92 9.78
CA HIS A 15 3.10 2.02 8.98
C HIS A 15 2.98 3.35 9.73
N SER A 16 3.91 4.27 9.48
CA SER A 16 3.82 5.64 9.96
C SER A 16 2.60 6.38 9.36
N PRO A 17 2.04 7.41 10.03
CA PRO A 17 2.51 8.03 11.26
C PRO A 17 2.41 7.10 12.48
N MET A 18 3.38 7.22 13.39
CA MET A 18 3.56 6.33 14.54
C MET A 18 2.57 6.69 15.66
N GLN A 19 1.31 6.31 15.43
CA GLN A 19 0.19 6.63 16.27
C GLN A 19 -0.44 5.38 16.86
N VAL A 20 -0.72 5.42 18.16
CA VAL A 20 -1.46 4.36 18.83
C VAL A 20 -2.13 4.92 20.10
N PRO A 21 -3.38 4.53 20.41
CA PRO A 21 -4.04 5.01 21.62
C PRO A 21 -3.35 4.57 22.92
N ASP A 22 -3.58 5.35 23.99
CA ASP A 22 -2.86 5.23 25.27
C ASP A 22 -2.86 3.82 25.85
N ARG A 23 -3.99 3.12 25.79
CA ARG A 23 -4.12 1.75 26.35
C ARG A 23 -3.09 0.74 25.84
N TRP A 24 -2.55 0.95 24.65
CA TRP A 24 -1.44 0.15 24.13
C TRP A 24 -0.11 0.84 24.39
N TRP A 25 -0.02 2.15 24.15
CA TRP A 25 1.21 2.91 24.36
C TRP A 25 1.76 2.76 25.79
N ASP A 26 0.90 2.84 26.80
CA ASP A 26 1.27 2.75 28.21
C ASP A 26 1.92 1.42 28.60
N LYS A 27 1.68 0.34 27.84
CA LYS A 27 2.32 -0.96 28.05
C LYS A 27 3.75 -1.03 27.51
N TYR A 28 4.11 -0.13 26.59
CA TYR A 28 5.36 -0.18 25.86
C TYR A 28 6.28 1.01 26.09
N LYS A 29 5.77 2.17 26.52
CA LYS A 29 6.54 3.42 26.65
C LYS A 29 7.82 3.28 27.51
N ASP A 30 7.76 2.46 28.54
CA ASP A 30 8.86 2.16 29.47
C ASP A 30 9.33 0.70 29.38
N ARG A 31 8.88 -0.03 28.35
CA ARG A 31 9.20 -1.46 28.22
C ARG A 31 10.65 -1.64 27.80
N GLU A 32 11.33 -2.51 28.54
CA GLU A 32 12.66 -3.00 28.18
C GLU A 32 12.61 -3.72 26.82
N LEU A 33 13.45 -3.27 25.90
CA LEU A 33 13.63 -3.87 24.58
C LEU A 33 14.69 -4.96 24.68
N LYS A 34 14.31 -6.20 24.35
CA LYS A 34 15.20 -7.37 24.45
C LYS A 34 15.66 -7.90 23.10
N MET A 35 14.90 -7.60 22.06
CA MET A 35 15.15 -8.06 20.69
C MET A 35 15.61 -6.87 19.87
N HIS A 36 16.84 -6.96 19.38
CA HIS A 36 17.47 -5.91 18.59
C HIS A 36 17.74 -6.37 17.18
N ASN A 37 17.67 -5.44 16.24
CA ASN A 37 18.19 -5.61 14.91
C ASN A 37 19.70 -5.90 14.96
N ARG A 38 20.21 -6.52 13.90
CA ARG A 38 21.64 -6.71 13.69
C ARG A 38 22.47 -5.43 13.69
N ASP A 39 21.85 -4.32 13.31
CA ASP A 39 22.42 -2.99 13.29
C ASP A 39 21.79 -2.19 14.44
N ALA A 40 21.95 -2.69 15.68
CA ALA A 40 21.31 -2.15 16.89
C ALA A 40 21.63 -0.66 17.11
N GLU A 41 22.81 -0.20 16.67
CA GLU A 41 23.23 1.20 16.74
C GLU A 41 22.40 2.15 15.87
N LYS A 42 21.61 1.62 14.93
CA LYS A 42 20.70 2.40 14.06
C LYS A 42 19.25 2.33 14.52
N GLU A 43 18.97 1.65 15.63
CA GLU A 43 17.64 1.60 16.21
C GLU A 43 17.31 2.90 16.94
N ASP A 44 16.01 3.17 17.03
CA ASP A 44 15.46 4.26 17.83
C ASP A 44 14.43 3.66 18.80
N ASP A 45 14.77 3.64 20.09
CA ASP A 45 13.97 3.01 21.13
C ASP A 45 12.53 3.51 21.18
N LEU A 46 12.30 4.81 20.94
CA LEU A 46 10.97 5.40 20.94
C LEU A 46 10.15 4.87 19.77
N HIS A 47 10.74 4.88 18.56
CA HIS A 47 10.13 4.29 17.37
C HIS A 47 9.84 2.80 17.57
N LEU A 48 10.77 2.04 18.15
CA LEU A 48 10.60 0.61 18.44
C LEU A 48 9.43 0.33 19.37
N ARG A 49 9.35 1.03 20.51
CA ARG A 49 8.27 0.89 21.48
C ARG A 49 6.92 1.24 20.85
N CYS A 50 6.86 2.30 20.05
CA CYS A 50 5.62 2.65 19.35
C CYS A 50 5.23 1.56 18.34
N ALA A 51 6.18 1.07 17.54
CA ALA A 51 5.92 0.02 16.57
C ALA A 51 5.39 -1.27 17.24
N LEU A 52 5.91 -1.63 18.41
CA LEU A 52 5.42 -2.78 19.19
C LEU A 52 4.01 -2.55 19.74
N ALA A 53 3.70 -1.35 20.25
CA ALA A 53 2.35 -1.00 20.68
C ALA A 53 1.34 -1.04 19.52
N MET A 54 1.73 -0.58 18.33
CA MET A 54 0.92 -0.70 17.11
C MET A 54 0.71 -2.17 16.71
N CYS A 55 1.72 -3.03 16.86
CA CYS A 55 1.57 -4.46 16.64
C CYS A 55 0.57 -5.10 17.62
N GLU A 56 0.59 -4.73 18.91
CA GLU A 56 -0.43 -5.22 19.87
C GLU A 56 -1.84 -4.72 19.51
N ASN A 57 -1.95 -3.50 19.00
CA ASN A 57 -3.22 -2.99 18.47
C ASN A 57 -3.75 -3.81 17.28
N ILE A 58 -2.88 -4.21 16.35
CA ILE A 58 -3.24 -5.09 15.22
C ILE A 58 -3.70 -6.45 15.74
N ASP A 59 -2.90 -7.08 16.61
CA ASP A 59 -3.20 -8.38 17.20
C ASP A 59 -4.59 -8.39 17.88
N TRP A 60 -4.87 -7.35 18.68
CA TRP A 60 -6.17 -7.18 19.31
C TRP A 60 -7.32 -7.06 18.29
N ASN A 61 -7.12 -6.34 17.19
CA ASN A 61 -8.12 -6.19 16.15
C ASN A 61 -8.34 -7.49 15.34
N VAL A 62 -7.28 -8.25 15.06
CA VAL A 62 -7.39 -9.61 14.48
C VAL A 62 -8.19 -10.51 15.42
N GLY A 63 -7.90 -10.48 16.73
CA GLY A 63 -8.66 -11.21 17.74
C GLY A 63 -10.15 -10.88 17.74
N ARG A 64 -10.53 -9.63 17.47
CA ARG A 64 -11.96 -9.24 17.32
C ARG A 64 -12.62 -9.89 16.12
N VAL A 65 -11.93 -9.93 14.97
CA VAL A 65 -12.44 -10.58 13.77
C VAL A 65 -12.64 -12.07 14.03
N LEU A 66 -11.63 -12.75 14.58
CA LEU A 66 -11.70 -14.17 14.93
C LEU A 66 -12.85 -14.46 15.89
N LYS A 67 -12.95 -13.70 16.99
CA LYS A 67 -14.05 -13.83 17.96
C LYS A 67 -15.42 -13.61 17.31
N LYS A 68 -15.52 -12.68 16.35
CA LYS A 68 -16.78 -12.41 15.67
C LYS A 68 -17.17 -13.57 14.74
N LEU A 69 -16.21 -14.21 14.07
CA LEU A 69 -16.47 -15.42 13.28
C LEU A 69 -16.96 -16.56 14.16
N ASP A 70 -16.35 -16.76 15.32
CA ASP A 70 -16.77 -17.78 16.30
C ASP A 70 -18.19 -17.50 16.81
N GLN A 71 -18.50 -16.26 17.21
CA GLN A 71 -19.84 -15.86 17.67
C GLN A 71 -20.94 -15.99 16.61
N LEU A 72 -20.57 -15.96 15.33
CA LEU A 72 -21.50 -16.10 14.22
C LEU A 72 -21.57 -17.54 13.72
N ASP A 73 -20.87 -18.50 14.35
CA ASP A 73 -20.76 -19.90 13.92
C ASP A 73 -20.24 -20.03 12.48
N LEU A 74 -19.37 -19.12 12.06
CA LEU A 74 -18.81 -19.07 10.69
C LEU A 74 -17.37 -19.59 10.62
N ALA A 75 -16.72 -19.82 11.77
CA ALA A 75 -15.29 -20.11 11.82
C ALA A 75 -14.89 -21.36 11.02
N GLU A 76 -15.68 -22.43 11.08
CA GLU A 76 -15.43 -23.68 10.37
C GLU A 76 -15.50 -23.53 8.85
N ASP A 77 -16.30 -22.59 8.36
CA ASP A 77 -16.54 -22.33 6.93
C ASP A 77 -15.85 -21.06 6.42
N THR A 78 -14.89 -20.53 7.18
CA THR A 78 -14.15 -19.31 6.80
C THR A 78 -12.65 -19.60 6.75
N ILE A 79 -12.03 -19.29 5.62
CA ILE A 79 -10.57 -19.21 5.50
C ILE A 79 -10.13 -17.83 5.97
N VAL A 80 -9.38 -17.77 7.07
CA VAL A 80 -8.74 -16.54 7.55
C VAL A 80 -7.27 -16.57 7.19
N LEU A 81 -6.83 -15.55 6.46
CA LEU A 81 -5.43 -15.35 6.09
C LEU A 81 -4.92 -14.05 6.72
N TYR A 82 -3.80 -14.13 7.43
CA TYR A 82 -3.04 -12.98 7.92
C TYR A 82 -1.67 -12.97 7.25
N PHE A 83 -1.31 -11.86 6.61
CA PHE A 83 0.02 -11.71 6.01
C PHE A 83 0.50 -10.26 6.06
N CYS A 84 1.81 -10.05 5.97
CA CYS A 84 2.42 -8.72 5.82
C CYS A 84 2.94 -8.52 4.39
N ASP A 85 2.79 -7.30 3.88
CA ASP A 85 3.15 -6.92 2.50
C ASP A 85 4.66 -6.84 2.24
N ASN A 86 5.45 -6.48 3.26
CA ASN A 86 6.90 -6.33 3.19
C ASN A 86 7.55 -6.44 4.58
N GLY A 87 8.89 -6.47 4.59
CA GLY A 87 9.71 -6.30 5.80
C GLY A 87 9.43 -4.99 6.55
N PRO A 88 10.02 -4.81 7.75
CA PRO A 88 9.67 -3.71 8.63
C PRO A 88 10.06 -2.33 8.06
N ASN A 89 9.21 -1.33 8.30
CA ASN A 89 9.65 0.07 8.30
C ASN A 89 10.55 0.33 9.52
N GLY A 90 11.58 1.16 9.35
CA GLY A 90 12.60 1.43 10.36
C GLY A 90 13.63 0.29 10.52
N VAL A 91 14.69 0.56 11.29
CA VAL A 91 15.59 -0.50 11.76
C VAL A 91 14.99 -1.08 13.04
N ARG A 92 14.55 -2.33 12.98
CA ARG A 92 13.97 -3.06 14.11
C ARG A 92 14.18 -4.55 13.98
N TRP A 93 14.05 -5.30 15.06
CA TRP A 93 14.19 -6.75 15.04
C TRP A 93 13.30 -7.39 13.96
N ASN A 94 13.94 -8.22 13.14
CA ASN A 94 13.34 -8.93 12.01
C ASN A 94 13.85 -10.38 11.95
N GLY A 95 14.15 -10.99 13.10
CA GLY A 95 14.71 -12.35 13.15
C GLY A 95 16.17 -12.44 12.69
N ASP A 96 16.95 -11.39 12.95
CA ASP A 96 18.32 -11.24 12.43
C ASP A 96 18.42 -11.47 10.92
N MET A 97 17.50 -10.93 10.13
CA MET A 97 17.55 -11.03 8.66
C MET A 97 18.19 -9.79 8.06
N LYS A 98 18.91 -9.96 6.94
CA LYS A 98 19.53 -8.84 6.22
C LYS A 98 18.47 -7.95 5.56
N GLY A 99 18.59 -6.64 5.72
CA GLY A 99 17.71 -5.69 5.06
C GLY A 99 16.40 -5.43 5.80
N LYS A 100 15.57 -4.59 5.21
CA LYS A 100 14.27 -4.11 5.71
C LYS A 100 13.38 -3.67 4.54
N LYS A 101 12.24 -3.01 4.79
CA LYS A 101 11.38 -2.45 3.73
C LYS A 101 12.22 -1.69 2.69
N GLY A 102 11.96 -1.97 1.40
CA GLY A 102 12.70 -1.38 0.27
C GLY A 102 14.03 -2.07 -0.06
N SER A 103 14.29 -3.24 0.51
CA SER A 103 15.40 -4.12 0.12
C SER A 103 14.90 -5.43 -0.51
N THR A 104 15.73 -6.07 -1.33
CA THR A 104 15.46 -7.39 -1.92
C THR A 104 16.16 -8.53 -1.18
N ASP A 105 16.60 -8.30 0.06
CA ASP A 105 17.18 -9.31 0.96
C ASP A 105 16.08 -9.93 1.86
N GLU A 106 16.38 -11.03 2.59
CA GLU A 106 15.39 -11.77 3.41
C GLU A 106 14.60 -10.85 4.35
N GLY A 107 15.26 -9.90 5.01
CA GLY A 107 14.62 -8.98 5.96
C GLY A 107 13.70 -7.95 5.29
N GLY A 108 13.78 -7.78 3.97
CA GLY A 108 12.87 -6.92 3.20
C GLY A 108 11.68 -7.66 2.59
N VAL A 109 11.81 -8.96 2.32
CA VAL A 109 10.82 -9.72 1.52
C VAL A 109 10.21 -10.92 2.24
N ARG A 110 10.80 -11.39 3.35
CA ARG A 110 10.24 -12.47 4.16
C ARG A 110 9.31 -11.88 5.21
N SER A 111 8.05 -12.26 5.11
CA SER A 111 6.95 -11.77 5.96
C SER A 111 6.20 -12.93 6.63
N PRO A 112 5.52 -12.69 7.76
CA PRO A 112 4.57 -13.64 8.32
C PRO A 112 3.44 -13.96 7.32
N LEU A 113 3.06 -15.23 7.26
CA LEU A 113 1.85 -15.72 6.60
C LEU A 113 1.23 -16.79 7.50
N LEU A 114 0.01 -16.54 7.97
CA LEU A 114 -0.78 -17.46 8.78
C LEU A 114 -2.09 -17.74 8.05
N VAL A 115 -2.48 -19.01 7.97
CA VAL A 115 -3.74 -19.43 7.37
C VAL A 115 -4.49 -20.30 8.36
N LYS A 116 -5.75 -19.96 8.63
CA LYS A 116 -6.64 -20.69 9.53
C LYS A 116 -7.89 -21.09 8.75
N TRP A 117 -8.16 -22.39 8.71
CA TRP A 117 -9.43 -22.95 8.25
C TRP A 117 -9.73 -24.20 9.06
N PRO A 118 -10.42 -24.07 10.22
CA PRO A 118 -10.52 -25.13 11.22
C PRO A 118 -11.05 -26.47 10.69
N ALA A 119 -12.03 -26.43 9.78
CA ALA A 119 -12.65 -27.63 9.22
C ALA A 119 -11.71 -28.47 8.33
N LYS A 120 -10.62 -27.88 7.82
CA LYS A 120 -9.79 -28.50 6.76
C LYS A 120 -8.29 -28.48 7.02
N ILE A 121 -7.78 -27.45 7.70
CA ILE A 121 -6.35 -27.31 8.00
C ILE A 121 -6.09 -27.76 9.44
N LYS A 122 -5.26 -28.79 9.59
CA LYS A 122 -4.87 -29.29 10.91
C LYS A 122 -4.18 -28.19 11.73
N PRO A 123 -4.62 -27.91 12.98
CA PRO A 123 -3.94 -26.94 13.84
C PRO A 123 -2.46 -27.25 14.02
N GLY A 124 -1.62 -26.23 14.01
CA GLY A 124 -0.17 -26.36 14.15
C GLY A 124 0.57 -26.85 12.89
N THR A 125 -0.10 -26.92 11.74
CA THR A 125 0.56 -27.24 10.45
C THR A 125 1.63 -26.19 10.12
N VAL A 126 2.85 -26.65 9.80
CA VAL A 126 3.97 -25.78 9.41
C VAL A 126 4.41 -26.12 7.99
N VAL A 127 4.26 -25.16 7.08
CA VAL A 127 4.76 -25.26 5.71
C VAL A 127 6.15 -24.63 5.64
N LYS A 128 7.19 -25.46 5.48
CA LYS A 128 8.60 -25.00 5.39
C LYS A 128 9.05 -24.64 3.97
N HIS A 129 8.31 -25.09 2.96
CA HIS A 129 8.63 -24.82 1.56
C HIS A 129 8.52 -23.32 1.27
N SER A 130 9.42 -22.81 0.41
CA SER A 130 9.37 -21.43 -0.04
C SER A 130 8.04 -21.12 -0.73
N SER A 131 7.38 -20.06 -0.29
CA SER A 131 6.16 -19.50 -0.87
C SER A 131 6.34 -18.00 -1.11
N ALA A 132 5.44 -17.42 -1.89
CA ALA A 132 5.36 -15.99 -2.15
C ALA A 132 3.90 -15.52 -2.20
N ALA A 133 3.67 -14.21 -2.10
CA ALA A 133 2.31 -13.64 -2.14
C ALA A 133 1.57 -13.99 -3.46
N ILE A 134 2.30 -14.19 -4.56
CA ILE A 134 1.74 -14.64 -5.85
C ILE A 134 1.04 -16.00 -5.76
N ASP A 135 1.38 -16.81 -4.76
CA ASP A 135 0.77 -18.13 -4.53
C ASP A 135 -0.64 -18.02 -3.93
N LEU A 136 -0.99 -16.88 -3.35
CA LEU A 136 -2.27 -16.71 -2.66
C LEU A 136 -3.46 -16.76 -3.63
N LEU A 137 -3.33 -16.20 -4.83
CA LEU A 137 -4.40 -16.23 -5.83
C LEU A 137 -4.80 -17.66 -6.22
N PRO A 138 -3.90 -18.52 -6.75
CA PRO A 138 -4.26 -19.91 -7.08
C PRO A 138 -4.60 -20.76 -5.85
N THR A 139 -4.06 -20.42 -4.67
CA THR A 139 -4.43 -21.12 -3.43
C THR A 139 -5.87 -20.84 -3.02
N LEU A 140 -6.24 -19.57 -2.91
CA LEU A 140 -7.55 -19.16 -2.39
C LEU A 140 -8.68 -19.46 -3.38
N THR A 141 -8.46 -19.24 -4.68
CA THR A 141 -9.44 -19.61 -5.71
C THR A 141 -9.69 -21.11 -5.72
N GLY A 142 -8.62 -21.92 -5.68
CA GLY A 142 -8.73 -23.38 -5.57
C GLY A 142 -9.47 -23.85 -4.33
N LEU A 143 -9.15 -23.30 -3.15
CA LEU A 143 -9.84 -23.65 -1.89
C LEU A 143 -11.31 -23.20 -1.88
N ALA A 144 -11.65 -22.13 -2.59
CA ALA A 144 -13.02 -21.63 -2.75
C ALA A 144 -13.80 -22.31 -3.89
N GLY A 145 -13.18 -23.24 -4.65
CA GLY A 145 -13.82 -23.87 -5.81
C GLY A 145 -14.07 -22.92 -6.98
N ILE A 146 -13.32 -21.82 -7.06
CA ILE A 146 -13.41 -20.81 -8.10
C ILE A 146 -12.31 -21.05 -9.13
N GLU A 147 -12.67 -21.05 -10.42
CA GLU A 147 -11.69 -21.09 -11.50
C GLU A 147 -10.98 -19.74 -11.62
N ALA A 148 -9.65 -19.73 -11.48
CA ALA A 148 -8.84 -18.53 -11.68
C ALA A 148 -8.72 -18.20 -13.18
N LYS A 149 -9.62 -17.36 -13.69
CA LYS A 149 -9.57 -16.85 -15.07
C LYS A 149 -8.69 -15.59 -15.12
N THR A 150 -7.51 -15.71 -15.70
CA THR A 150 -6.56 -14.60 -15.86
C THR A 150 -6.16 -14.42 -17.32
N ALA A 151 -5.89 -13.17 -17.72
CA ALA A 151 -5.47 -12.86 -19.09
C ALA A 151 -4.05 -13.38 -19.40
N LYS A 152 -3.21 -13.50 -18.37
CA LYS A 152 -1.86 -14.08 -18.44
C LYS A 152 -1.79 -15.34 -17.56
N PRO A 153 -0.87 -16.28 -17.83
CA PRO A 153 -0.60 -17.39 -16.92
C PRO A 153 -0.27 -16.91 -15.51
N LEU A 154 -0.62 -17.69 -14.49
CA LEU A 154 -0.26 -17.41 -13.11
C LEU A 154 1.19 -17.79 -12.84
N ASP A 155 1.97 -16.88 -12.25
CA ASP A 155 3.30 -17.18 -11.71
C ASP A 155 3.23 -17.96 -10.39
N GLY A 156 2.12 -17.84 -9.67
CA GLY A 156 1.89 -18.49 -8.38
C GLY A 156 1.61 -19.99 -8.51
N MET A 157 1.87 -20.73 -7.43
CA MET A 157 1.51 -22.13 -7.29
C MET A 157 0.59 -22.30 -6.08
N SER A 158 -0.49 -23.08 -6.22
CA SER A 158 -1.40 -23.33 -5.10
C SER A 158 -0.70 -24.07 -3.96
N LEU A 159 -0.74 -23.48 -2.76
CA LEU A 159 -0.24 -24.06 -1.51
C LEU A 159 -1.26 -25.02 -0.87
N ALA A 160 -2.45 -25.17 -1.46
CA ALA A 160 -3.53 -25.99 -0.91
C ALA A 160 -3.09 -27.42 -0.54
N PRO A 161 -2.33 -28.16 -1.37
CA PRO A 161 -1.88 -29.51 -1.00
C PRO A 161 -1.00 -29.54 0.26
N LEU A 162 -0.19 -28.50 0.47
CA LEU A 162 0.65 -28.37 1.67
C LEU A 162 -0.17 -28.00 2.91
N LEU A 163 -1.18 -27.14 2.75
CA LEU A 163 -2.06 -26.71 3.83
C LEU A 163 -3.00 -27.82 4.30
N LEU A 164 -3.51 -28.62 3.36
CA LEU A 164 -4.44 -29.73 3.62
C LEU A 164 -3.73 -31.03 4.02
N GLY A 165 -2.40 -31.03 4.08
CA GLY A 165 -1.60 -32.19 4.49
C GLY A 165 -1.67 -33.37 3.50
N GLU A 166 -1.94 -33.07 2.22
CA GLU A 166 -1.92 -34.09 1.18
C GLU A 166 -0.51 -34.67 1.03
N GLN A 167 -0.41 -35.95 0.65
CA GLN A 167 0.89 -36.55 0.37
C GLN A 167 1.47 -35.98 -0.93
N VAL A 168 2.17 -34.86 -0.81
CA VAL A 168 2.91 -34.28 -1.92
C VAL A 168 4.20 -35.07 -2.11
N ARG A 169 4.16 -36.07 -3.02
CA ARG A 169 5.33 -36.94 -3.30
C ARG A 169 6.59 -36.14 -3.64
N ARG A 170 6.46 -35.00 -4.33
CA ARG A 170 7.54 -34.04 -4.61
C ARG A 170 6.96 -32.63 -4.70
N TRP A 171 7.38 -31.71 -3.82
CA TRP A 171 7.14 -30.28 -4.00
C TRP A 171 8.23 -29.70 -4.91
N PRO A 172 7.89 -28.99 -5.99
CA PRO A 172 8.90 -28.50 -6.93
C PRO A 172 9.78 -27.43 -6.27
N GLN A 173 11.09 -27.53 -6.50
CA GLN A 173 11.96 -26.39 -6.27
C GLN A 173 11.64 -25.33 -7.32
N ARG A 174 11.49 -24.09 -6.85
CA ARG A 174 11.12 -22.97 -7.71
C ARG A 174 11.99 -21.76 -7.43
N THR A 175 12.09 -20.93 -8.45
CA THR A 175 12.74 -19.63 -8.41
C THR A 175 11.71 -18.57 -8.03
N ILE A 176 12.04 -17.73 -7.04
CA ILE A 176 11.23 -16.59 -6.62
C ILE A 176 12.09 -15.34 -6.75
N PHE A 177 11.63 -14.39 -7.54
CA PHE A 177 12.32 -13.13 -7.79
C PHE A 177 11.83 -12.04 -6.81
N SER A 178 12.72 -11.11 -6.50
CA SER A 178 12.39 -9.88 -5.78
C SER A 178 13.07 -8.73 -6.49
N HIS A 179 12.29 -7.77 -6.98
CA HIS A 179 12.79 -6.62 -7.73
C HIS A 179 12.34 -5.32 -7.09
N TRP A 180 13.28 -4.40 -6.83
CA TRP A 180 12.97 -3.08 -6.30
C TRP A 180 14.01 -2.05 -6.75
N ARG A 181 13.57 -0.99 -7.45
CA ARG A 181 14.42 0.13 -7.91
C ARG A 181 15.70 -0.35 -8.61
N GLY A 182 15.55 -1.22 -9.61
CA GLY A 182 16.67 -1.76 -10.39
C GLY A 182 17.50 -2.82 -9.66
N LYS A 183 17.17 -3.18 -8.41
CA LYS A 183 17.86 -4.24 -7.65
C LYS A 183 17.06 -5.52 -7.76
N THR A 184 17.62 -6.55 -8.38
CA THR A 184 17.00 -7.88 -8.51
C THR A 184 17.72 -8.88 -7.61
N GLY A 185 17.01 -9.45 -6.65
CA GLY A 185 17.42 -10.63 -5.90
C GLY A 185 16.62 -11.86 -6.36
N VAL A 186 17.16 -13.04 -6.12
CA VAL A 186 16.49 -14.30 -6.48
C VAL A 186 16.71 -15.37 -5.42
N LYS A 187 15.66 -16.16 -5.13
CA LYS A 187 15.70 -17.32 -4.23
C LYS A 187 15.40 -18.59 -5.02
N PHE A 188 16.19 -19.63 -4.85
CA PHE A 188 15.96 -20.97 -5.39
C PHE A 188 16.19 -22.02 -4.31
N GLY A 189 15.11 -22.69 -3.88
CA GLY A 189 15.15 -23.56 -2.70
C GLY A 189 15.58 -22.78 -1.47
N ASN A 190 16.68 -23.20 -0.84
CA ASN A 190 17.28 -22.55 0.34
C ASN A 190 18.44 -21.60 -0.04
N TYR A 191 18.74 -21.42 -1.32
CA TYR A 191 19.78 -20.50 -1.77
C TYR A 191 19.18 -19.16 -2.16
N ARG A 192 19.90 -18.07 -1.86
CA ARG A 192 19.56 -16.71 -2.30
C ARG A 192 20.76 -16.03 -2.95
N LEU A 193 20.56 -15.49 -4.13
CA LEU A 193 21.49 -14.55 -4.78
C LEU A 193 20.97 -13.13 -4.54
N ASP A 194 21.77 -12.30 -3.89
CA ASP A 194 21.41 -10.89 -3.70
C ASP A 194 21.67 -10.04 -4.96
N PHE A 195 21.21 -8.79 -4.95
CA PHE A 195 21.35 -7.88 -6.09
C PHE A 195 22.81 -7.52 -6.43
N GLN A 196 23.77 -7.85 -5.57
CA GLN A 196 25.20 -7.65 -5.80
C GLN A 196 25.87 -8.93 -6.33
N GLY A 197 25.09 -9.97 -6.63
CA GLY A 197 25.57 -11.23 -7.16
C GLY A 197 26.27 -12.12 -6.13
N ARG A 198 25.98 -11.94 -4.83
CA ARG A 198 26.51 -12.77 -3.75
C ARG A 198 25.52 -13.87 -3.38
N LEU A 199 26.00 -15.11 -3.33
CA LEU A 199 25.19 -16.29 -3.02
C LEU A 199 25.23 -16.61 -1.53
N TYR A 200 24.08 -16.95 -0.94
CA TYR A 200 23.94 -17.35 0.45
C TYR A 200 23.17 -18.67 0.54
N ASP A 201 23.53 -19.51 1.51
CA ASP A 201 22.76 -20.68 1.94
C ASP A 201 21.93 -20.28 3.17
N LEU A 202 20.61 -20.23 3.03
CA LEU A 202 19.71 -19.72 4.06
C LEU A 202 19.41 -20.75 5.17
N ASP A 203 19.73 -22.03 4.98
CA ASP A 203 19.64 -23.01 6.06
C ASP A 203 20.79 -22.82 7.05
N ALA A 204 21.99 -22.59 6.52
CA ALA A 204 23.19 -22.36 7.32
C ALA A 204 23.30 -20.90 7.81
N ASP A 205 22.81 -19.94 7.02
CA ASP A 205 22.93 -18.51 7.25
C ASP A 205 21.65 -17.76 6.84
N PRO A 206 20.55 -17.90 7.60
CA PRO A 206 19.30 -17.18 7.34
C PRO A 206 19.48 -15.66 7.40
N GLY A 207 20.54 -15.20 8.05
CA GLY A 207 20.90 -13.80 8.17
C GLY A 207 21.66 -13.24 6.96
N GLN A 208 22.06 -14.03 5.97
CA GLN A 208 22.91 -13.58 4.86
C GLN A 208 24.16 -12.81 5.32
N ARG A 209 24.85 -13.32 6.35
CA ARG A 209 26.10 -12.77 6.91
C ARG A 209 27.32 -13.07 6.05
N LYS A 210 27.43 -14.29 5.52
CA LYS A 210 28.62 -14.78 4.83
C LYS A 210 28.25 -15.40 3.49
N PRO A 211 28.65 -14.78 2.37
CA PRO A 211 28.38 -15.37 1.06
C PRO A 211 29.24 -16.63 0.85
N ILE A 212 28.69 -17.61 0.14
CA ILE A 212 29.34 -18.88 -0.16
C ILE A 212 29.93 -18.87 -1.58
N ARG A 213 30.93 -19.71 -1.81
CA ARG A 213 31.57 -19.93 -3.13
C ARG A 213 31.62 -21.40 -3.55
N ASN A 214 31.25 -22.31 -2.66
CA ASN A 214 31.31 -23.77 -2.84
C ASN A 214 30.10 -24.37 -3.59
N ARG A 215 29.32 -23.52 -4.28
CA ARG A 215 28.16 -23.87 -5.11
C ARG A 215 28.20 -23.11 -6.45
N PRO A 216 29.29 -23.23 -7.23
CA PRO A 216 29.45 -22.46 -8.48
C PRO A 216 28.33 -22.73 -9.51
N GLU A 217 27.77 -23.94 -9.52
CA GLU A 217 26.66 -24.34 -10.38
C GLU A 217 25.36 -23.58 -10.05
N ILE A 218 25.02 -23.45 -8.76
CA ILE A 218 23.86 -22.67 -8.31
C ILE A 218 24.10 -21.18 -8.56
N LEU A 219 25.32 -20.69 -8.28
CA LEU A 219 25.68 -19.29 -8.53
C LEU A 219 25.49 -18.93 -10.01
N LYS A 220 25.99 -19.77 -10.93
CA LYS A 220 25.84 -19.56 -12.36
C LYS A 220 24.36 -19.58 -12.76
N LYS A 221 23.61 -20.61 -12.36
CA LYS A 221 22.17 -20.73 -12.63
C LYS A 221 21.41 -19.47 -12.21
N LEU A 222 21.61 -19.01 -10.99
CA LEU A 222 20.88 -17.85 -10.46
C LEU A 222 21.28 -16.54 -11.13
N LYS A 223 22.54 -16.37 -11.52
CA LYS A 223 22.98 -15.22 -12.31
C LYS A 223 22.32 -15.21 -13.69
N ASP A 224 22.28 -16.36 -14.36
CA ASP A 224 21.63 -16.49 -15.67
C ASP A 224 20.10 -16.21 -15.54
N GLU A 225 19.46 -16.71 -14.49
CA GLU A 225 18.04 -16.45 -14.20
C GLU A 225 17.75 -14.97 -13.91
N VAL A 226 18.62 -14.28 -13.17
CA VAL A 226 18.49 -12.82 -12.93
C VAL A 226 18.70 -12.03 -14.22
N ALA A 227 19.69 -12.39 -15.04
CA ALA A 227 19.92 -11.74 -16.32
C ALA A 227 18.68 -11.85 -17.22
N ARG A 228 18.11 -13.05 -17.33
CA ARG A 228 16.88 -13.30 -18.07
C ARG A 228 15.69 -12.51 -17.52
N PHE A 229 15.47 -12.54 -16.19
CA PHE A 229 14.41 -11.76 -15.56
C PHE A 229 14.54 -10.27 -15.86
N ASN A 230 15.76 -9.73 -15.82
CA ASN A 230 15.98 -8.32 -16.10
C ASN A 230 15.71 -7.98 -17.58
N SER A 231 16.09 -8.84 -18.52
CA SER A 231 15.89 -8.58 -19.96
C SER A 231 14.46 -8.80 -20.44
N GLU A 232 13.72 -9.72 -19.80
CA GLU A 232 12.38 -10.12 -20.25
C GLU A 232 11.25 -9.48 -19.44
N ILE A 233 11.44 -9.29 -18.12
CA ILE A 233 10.35 -8.87 -17.22
C ILE A 233 10.61 -7.47 -16.69
N ALA A 234 11.78 -7.21 -16.10
CA ALA A 234 12.07 -5.90 -15.54
C ALA A 234 12.14 -4.82 -16.63
N ALA A 235 12.56 -5.18 -17.84
CA ALA A 235 12.60 -4.30 -19.01
C ALA A 235 11.20 -3.91 -19.53
N GLU A 236 10.12 -4.62 -19.16
CA GLU A 236 8.75 -4.21 -19.48
C GLU A 236 8.27 -3.04 -18.60
N LEU A 237 8.94 -2.80 -17.47
CA LEU A 237 8.60 -1.68 -16.60
C LEU A 237 9.09 -0.38 -17.24
N PRO A 238 8.22 0.62 -17.43
CA PRO A 238 8.65 1.89 -17.99
C PRO A 238 9.56 2.60 -16.98
N GLU A 239 10.56 3.36 -17.48
CA GLU A 239 11.41 4.19 -16.62
C GLU A 239 10.59 5.27 -15.90
N GLU A 240 9.60 5.82 -16.60
CA GLU A 240 8.59 6.72 -16.07
C GLU A 240 7.20 6.12 -16.25
N ASP A 241 6.47 5.97 -15.14
CA ASP A 241 5.11 5.48 -15.17
C ASP A 241 4.14 6.59 -15.59
N GLN A 242 3.85 6.65 -16.89
CA GLN A 242 2.95 7.62 -17.50
C GLN A 242 1.50 7.10 -17.58
N ARG A 243 1.16 6.01 -16.87
CA ARG A 243 -0.19 5.46 -16.91
C ARG A 243 -1.18 6.46 -16.32
N PRO A 244 -2.27 6.78 -17.05
CA PRO A 244 -3.25 7.73 -16.57
C PRO A 244 -4.03 7.17 -15.38
N PHE A 245 -4.49 8.08 -14.53
CA PHE A 245 -5.40 7.79 -13.43
C PHE A 245 -6.82 7.56 -13.96
N VAL A 246 -7.37 6.36 -13.84
CA VAL A 246 -8.72 6.06 -14.36
C VAL A 246 -9.80 6.76 -13.52
N ILE A 247 -10.67 7.52 -14.18
CA ILE A 247 -11.84 8.17 -13.59
C ILE A 247 -13.14 7.73 -14.26
N GLY A 248 -14.27 7.79 -13.56
CA GLY A 248 -15.58 7.48 -14.15
C GLY A 248 -15.69 6.04 -14.65
N HIS A 249 -15.14 5.08 -13.90
CA HIS A 249 -15.14 3.67 -14.28
C HIS A 249 -16.59 3.13 -14.44
N PRO A 250 -16.89 2.27 -15.44
CA PRO A 250 -18.25 1.80 -15.68
C PRO A 250 -18.92 1.11 -14.49
N ASP A 251 -18.14 0.34 -13.74
CA ASP A 251 -18.67 -0.48 -12.63
C ASP A 251 -18.87 0.29 -11.31
N THR A 252 -18.48 1.57 -11.23
CA THR A 252 -18.72 2.39 -10.03
C THR A 252 -19.24 3.78 -10.40
N PRO A 253 -20.32 4.24 -9.75
CA PRO A 253 -20.80 5.61 -9.97
C PRO A 253 -19.89 6.64 -9.31
N LEU A 254 -18.96 6.25 -8.43
CA LEU A 254 -18.11 7.15 -7.66
C LEU A 254 -16.64 6.96 -8.02
N THR A 255 -15.92 8.08 -8.19
CA THR A 255 -14.47 8.13 -8.32
C THR A 255 -13.91 9.20 -7.37
N GLN A 256 -12.86 8.84 -6.63
CA GLN A 256 -12.06 9.80 -5.87
C GLN A 256 -10.91 10.32 -6.74
N VAL A 257 -10.72 11.63 -6.81
CA VAL A 257 -9.58 12.28 -7.48
C VAL A 257 -8.79 13.05 -6.41
N PRO A 258 -7.87 12.38 -5.69
CA PRO A 258 -7.20 12.95 -4.52
C PRO A 258 -6.02 13.85 -4.90
N ALA A 259 -5.66 14.78 -4.00
CA ALA A 259 -4.46 15.60 -4.13
C ALA A 259 -3.16 14.78 -4.24
N ARG A 260 -3.09 13.57 -3.68
CA ARG A 260 -1.89 12.71 -3.73
C ARG A 260 -1.47 12.36 -5.17
N ASP A 261 -2.45 12.26 -6.07
CA ASP A 261 -2.28 11.84 -7.47
C ASP A 261 -2.23 13.06 -8.41
N GLY A 262 -2.37 14.28 -7.89
CA GLY A 262 -2.32 15.52 -8.68
C GLY A 262 -0.93 16.12 -8.75
N THR A 263 -0.70 16.92 -9.78
CA THR A 263 0.51 17.73 -9.99
C THR A 263 0.17 19.20 -9.77
N ALA A 264 0.86 19.84 -8.84
CA ALA A 264 0.73 21.26 -8.57
C ALA A 264 1.60 22.07 -9.53
N HIS A 265 1.06 23.19 -10.03
CA HIS A 265 1.75 24.14 -10.88
C HIS A 265 1.70 25.54 -10.25
N GLY A 266 2.68 26.38 -10.60
CA GLY A 266 2.79 27.74 -10.08
C GLY A 266 3.20 27.75 -8.60
N ASN A 267 2.50 28.53 -7.77
CA ASN A 267 2.84 28.70 -6.36
C ASN A 267 2.26 27.62 -5.44
N ILE A 268 1.40 26.72 -5.96
CA ILE A 268 0.77 25.67 -5.17
C ILE A 268 1.82 24.73 -4.59
N GLN A 269 1.72 24.50 -3.29
CA GLN A 269 2.62 23.62 -2.55
C GLN A 269 1.88 22.42 -2.00
N ARG A 270 2.55 21.27 -2.05
CA ARG A 270 2.09 20.09 -1.32
C ARG A 270 2.42 20.25 0.17
N SER A 271 1.49 19.86 1.04
CA SER A 271 1.64 19.92 2.51
C SER A 271 2.81 19.09 3.05
N ASN A 272 3.31 18.12 2.30
CA ASN A 272 4.48 17.31 2.63
C ASN A 272 5.09 16.73 1.34
N LYS A 273 6.38 16.35 1.37
CA LYS A 273 7.05 15.68 0.24
C LYS A 273 6.49 14.27 -0.04
N PHE A 274 5.96 13.60 0.97
CA PHE A 274 5.30 12.31 0.81
C PHE A 274 3.84 12.55 0.37
N PRO A 275 3.44 12.06 -0.81
CA PRO A 275 2.11 12.38 -1.35
C PRO A 275 0.97 11.70 -0.57
N ASN A 276 1.26 10.59 0.10
CA ASN A 276 0.28 9.84 0.90
C ASN A 276 -0.27 10.71 2.04
N CYS A 277 -1.59 10.87 2.09
CA CYS A 277 -2.31 11.73 3.03
C CYS A 277 -1.99 13.24 2.93
N SER A 278 -1.33 13.70 1.87
CA SER A 278 -1.08 15.13 1.63
C SER A 278 -2.28 15.86 1.04
N TYR A 279 -2.21 17.19 1.09
CA TYR A 279 -3.13 18.14 0.47
C TYR A 279 -2.32 19.26 -0.20
N PHE A 280 -2.98 20.06 -1.03
CA PHE A 280 -2.39 21.26 -1.64
C PHE A 280 -2.78 22.50 -0.85
N LYS A 281 -1.83 23.43 -0.75
CA LYS A 281 -1.94 24.72 -0.04
C LYS A 281 -1.17 25.79 -0.82
N ASN A 282 -1.20 27.04 -0.34
CA ASN A 282 -0.49 28.16 -0.97
C ASN A 282 -0.93 28.36 -2.43
N TRP A 283 -2.23 28.27 -2.70
CA TRP A 283 -2.80 28.52 -4.01
C TRP A 283 -3.09 30.02 -4.14
N THR A 284 -2.14 30.78 -4.66
CA THR A 284 -2.17 32.25 -4.56
C THR A 284 -2.22 32.99 -5.90
N GLY A 285 -1.84 32.33 -7.00
CA GLY A 285 -1.89 32.91 -8.35
C GLY A 285 -3.12 32.46 -9.13
N GLU A 286 -3.67 33.35 -9.95
CA GLU A 286 -4.81 33.05 -10.83
C GLU A 286 -4.44 32.06 -11.95
N ASP A 287 -3.16 32.04 -12.34
CA ASP A 287 -2.59 31.07 -13.30
C ASP A 287 -2.16 29.76 -12.62
N ASP A 288 -2.18 29.68 -11.28
CA ASP A 288 -1.86 28.45 -10.57
C ASP A 288 -2.95 27.39 -10.81
N LYS A 289 -2.54 26.13 -10.93
CA LYS A 289 -3.46 25.02 -11.23
C LYS A 289 -2.97 23.69 -10.68
N ILE A 290 -3.89 22.75 -10.54
CA ILE A 290 -3.62 21.35 -10.23
C ILE A 290 -4.06 20.51 -11.42
N THR A 291 -3.22 19.60 -11.90
CA THR A 291 -3.57 18.71 -13.02
C THR A 291 -3.50 17.24 -12.63
N TRP A 292 -4.31 16.43 -13.32
CA TRP A 292 -4.25 14.97 -13.30
C TRP A 292 -4.29 14.47 -14.74
N GLU A 293 -3.35 13.61 -15.11
CA GLU A 293 -3.46 12.83 -16.34
C GLU A 293 -4.40 11.67 -16.09
N VAL A 294 -5.55 11.68 -16.76
CA VAL A 294 -6.66 10.76 -16.47
C VAL A 294 -7.10 9.97 -17.70
N GLU A 295 -7.71 8.82 -17.45
CA GLU A 295 -8.46 8.05 -18.43
C GLU A 295 -9.91 7.98 -17.96
N VAL A 296 -10.81 8.64 -18.68
CA VAL A 296 -12.25 8.54 -18.45
C VAL A 296 -12.72 7.17 -18.96
N GLY A 297 -13.14 6.29 -18.04
CA GLY A 297 -13.58 4.94 -18.35
C GLY A 297 -14.96 4.87 -19.03
N GLN A 298 -15.87 5.78 -18.67
CA GLN A 298 -17.21 5.87 -19.24
C GLN A 298 -17.59 7.33 -19.55
N THR A 299 -18.01 7.58 -20.78
CA THR A 299 -18.69 8.81 -21.20
C THR A 299 -19.94 9.04 -20.32
N GLY A 300 -20.07 10.20 -19.68
CA GLY A 300 -21.27 10.56 -18.92
C GLY A 300 -21.24 11.97 -18.34
N ASP A 301 -22.30 12.30 -17.59
CA ASP A 301 -22.41 13.50 -16.77
C ASP A 301 -21.98 13.18 -15.34
N TYR A 302 -21.08 14.00 -14.79
CA TYR A 302 -20.49 13.78 -13.48
C TYR A 302 -20.73 15.00 -12.58
N GLU A 303 -21.44 14.79 -11.47
CA GLU A 303 -21.47 15.75 -10.38
C GLU A 303 -20.11 15.81 -9.70
N VAL A 304 -19.61 17.02 -9.50
CA VAL A 304 -18.29 17.28 -8.94
C VAL A 304 -18.43 17.91 -7.57
N GLU A 305 -17.80 17.29 -6.58
CA GLU A 305 -17.69 17.81 -5.21
C GLU A 305 -16.21 17.95 -4.85
N ILE A 306 -15.79 19.09 -4.32
CA ILE A 306 -14.41 19.35 -3.90
C ILE A 306 -14.34 19.51 -2.38
N TYR A 307 -13.31 18.91 -1.77
CA TYR A 307 -13.03 18.96 -0.34
C TYR A 307 -11.92 19.97 -0.10
N TYR A 308 -12.28 21.07 0.53
CA TYR A 308 -11.43 22.24 0.66
C TYR A 308 -11.38 22.78 2.10
N CYS A 309 -10.39 23.63 2.37
CA CYS A 309 -10.37 24.53 3.54
C CYS A 309 -10.06 25.95 3.04
N VAL A 310 -10.79 26.95 3.55
CA VAL A 310 -10.53 28.37 3.26
C VAL A 310 -10.76 29.24 4.48
N ASN A 311 -9.92 30.26 4.62
CA ASN A 311 -10.04 31.30 5.62
C ASN A 311 -11.21 32.24 5.31
N LYS A 312 -11.87 32.78 6.34
CA LYS A 312 -13.04 33.67 6.18
C LYS A 312 -12.77 34.90 5.31
N LYS A 313 -11.56 35.45 5.39
CA LYS A 313 -11.14 36.63 4.62
C LYS A 313 -10.82 36.32 3.15
N ASP A 314 -10.66 35.03 2.81
CA ASP A 314 -10.22 34.54 1.50
C ASP A 314 -11.37 33.86 0.72
N VAL A 315 -12.59 33.91 1.26
CA VAL A 315 -13.83 33.47 0.60
C VAL A 315 -14.10 34.31 -0.64
N GLY A 316 -14.67 33.69 -1.68
CA GLY A 316 -15.14 34.36 -2.90
C GLY A 316 -14.40 33.96 -4.17
N ALA A 317 -13.29 33.22 -4.06
CA ALA A 317 -12.55 32.72 -5.21
C ALA A 317 -13.45 31.87 -6.14
N THR A 318 -13.28 32.04 -7.45
CA THR A 318 -13.94 31.18 -8.45
C THR A 318 -13.04 29.99 -8.72
N ILE A 319 -13.53 28.79 -8.46
CA ILE A 319 -12.84 27.54 -8.79
C ILE A 319 -13.40 27.03 -10.10
N GLN A 320 -12.54 26.56 -10.99
CA GLN A 320 -12.92 25.98 -12.28
C GLN A 320 -12.30 24.60 -12.44
N LEU A 321 -13.09 23.65 -12.93
CA LEU A 321 -12.62 22.35 -13.42
C LEU A 321 -12.81 22.32 -14.94
N ALA A 322 -11.78 21.90 -15.66
CA ALA A 322 -11.81 21.76 -17.11
C ALA A 322 -11.27 20.39 -17.55
N TYR A 323 -11.87 19.86 -18.63
CA TYR A 323 -11.44 18.66 -19.33
C TYR A 323 -11.79 18.78 -20.82
N GLY A 324 -10.78 18.87 -21.68
CA GLY A 324 -11.00 19.19 -23.09
C GLY A 324 -11.66 20.57 -23.24
N ASP A 325 -12.75 20.63 -24.02
CA ASP A 325 -13.54 21.85 -24.23
C ASP A 325 -14.62 22.08 -23.15
N GLU A 326 -14.83 21.10 -22.27
CA GLU A 326 -15.82 21.15 -21.20
C GLU A 326 -15.23 21.83 -19.96
N SER A 327 -16.01 22.72 -19.33
CA SER A 327 -15.64 23.28 -18.04
C SER A 327 -16.83 23.64 -17.18
N ILE A 328 -16.62 23.60 -15.86
CA ILE A 328 -17.58 24.04 -14.85
C ILE A 328 -16.87 24.91 -13.82
N SER A 329 -17.62 25.82 -13.19
CA SER A 329 -17.07 26.65 -12.13
C SER A 329 -18.11 26.97 -11.06
N ALA A 330 -17.62 27.22 -9.85
CA ALA A 330 -18.41 27.74 -8.75
C ALA A 330 -17.56 28.65 -7.86
N LYS A 331 -18.23 29.56 -7.15
CA LYS A 331 -17.58 30.41 -6.15
C LYS A 331 -17.47 29.68 -4.82
N VAL A 332 -16.36 29.88 -4.13
CA VAL A 332 -16.21 29.48 -2.74
C VAL A 332 -17.02 30.44 -1.87
N GLU A 333 -18.20 30.02 -1.41
CA GLU A 333 -19.11 30.89 -0.64
C GLU A 333 -18.97 30.74 0.88
N GLN A 334 -18.47 29.60 1.34
CA GLN A 334 -18.42 29.25 2.76
C GLN A 334 -16.98 29.13 3.25
N ALA A 335 -16.66 29.90 4.29
CA ALA A 335 -15.45 29.73 5.06
C ALA A 335 -15.52 28.43 5.87
N ASN A 336 -14.43 27.67 5.90
CA ASN A 336 -14.39 26.40 6.61
C ASN A 336 -12.98 26.06 7.11
N GLN A 337 -12.17 27.08 7.43
CA GLN A 337 -10.82 26.88 7.97
C GLN A 337 -10.82 25.84 9.09
N GLN A 338 -10.00 24.80 8.92
CA GLN A 338 -9.84 23.73 9.90
C GLN A 338 -8.43 23.75 10.49
N PRO A 339 -8.27 23.57 11.80
CA PRO A 339 -6.96 23.32 12.37
C PRO A 339 -6.43 21.96 11.90
N GLU A 340 -5.11 21.84 11.84
CA GLU A 340 -4.46 20.54 11.74
C GLU A 340 -4.76 19.70 12.98
N LYS A 341 -4.90 18.38 12.80
CA LYS A 341 -5.20 17.41 13.86
C LYS A 341 -4.34 16.16 13.77
N GLY A 342 -4.33 15.40 14.85
CA GLY A 342 -3.69 14.09 14.97
C GLY A 342 -2.37 14.11 15.73
N MET A 343 -1.74 15.27 15.95
CA MET A 343 -0.47 15.38 16.68
C MET A 343 -0.58 14.86 18.12
N GLU A 344 -1.76 14.98 18.71
CA GLU A 344 -2.08 14.47 20.04
C GLU A 344 -1.93 12.94 20.17
N ASN A 345 -1.99 12.22 19.04
CA ASN A 345 -1.85 10.76 19.00
C ASN A 345 -0.45 10.29 18.59
N ASP A 346 0.47 11.21 18.28
CA ASP A 346 1.83 10.86 17.85
C ASP A 346 2.66 10.37 19.03
N ARG A 347 3.31 9.21 18.87
CA ARG A 347 4.27 8.66 19.84
C ARG A 347 5.72 8.76 19.36
N PHE A 348 5.92 9.27 18.15
CA PHE A 348 7.22 9.50 17.53
C PHE A 348 7.11 10.72 16.61
N PRO A 349 8.18 11.52 16.42
CA PRO A 349 8.14 12.70 15.53
C PRO A 349 7.58 12.38 14.14
N ARG A 350 6.55 13.11 13.75
CA ARG A 350 5.86 12.89 12.48
C ARG A 350 6.69 13.37 11.29
N ALA A 351 6.71 12.58 10.22
CA ALA A 351 7.34 12.94 8.95
C ALA A 351 6.31 13.18 7.82
N GLU A 352 5.07 12.75 8.01
CA GLU A 352 3.93 12.88 7.09
C GLU A 352 3.14 14.19 7.31
N SER A 353 2.14 14.46 6.47
CA SER A 353 1.20 15.57 6.70
C SER A 353 0.35 15.37 7.96
N TYR A 354 -0.04 16.49 8.58
CA TYR A 354 -1.19 16.51 9.47
C TYR A 354 -2.49 16.44 8.65
N VAL A 355 -3.58 16.04 9.31
CA VAL A 355 -4.90 15.95 8.70
C VAL A 355 -5.76 17.15 9.10
N LYS A 356 -6.72 17.50 8.25
CA LYS A 356 -7.72 18.54 8.50
C LYS A 356 -9.09 17.99 8.13
N ASP A 357 -10.15 18.51 8.75
CA ASP A 357 -11.53 18.10 8.46
C ASP A 357 -12.13 18.84 7.25
N PHE A 358 -11.47 18.71 6.09
CA PHE A 358 -11.90 19.33 4.82
C PHE A 358 -13.40 19.15 4.59
N LYS A 359 -14.11 20.22 4.19
CA LYS A 359 -15.54 20.16 3.92
C LYS A 359 -15.82 20.17 2.42
N PRO A 360 -16.89 19.49 1.98
CA PRO A 360 -17.28 19.49 0.59
C PRO A 360 -17.93 20.81 0.16
N MET A 361 -17.75 21.18 -1.10
CA MET A 361 -18.67 22.03 -1.86
C MET A 361 -18.93 21.42 -3.24
N THR A 362 -20.13 21.62 -3.77
CA THR A 362 -20.49 21.20 -5.13
C THR A 362 -19.98 22.22 -6.14
N LEU A 363 -19.22 21.77 -7.13
CA LEU A 363 -18.72 22.60 -8.22
C LEU A 363 -19.69 22.66 -9.40
N GLY A 364 -20.49 21.61 -9.61
CA GLY A 364 -21.46 21.52 -10.70
C GLY A 364 -21.49 20.14 -11.34
N VAL A 365 -21.97 20.06 -12.58
CA VAL A 365 -22.00 18.83 -13.39
C VAL A 365 -21.19 19.06 -14.65
N ILE A 366 -20.14 18.24 -14.86
CA ILE A 366 -19.31 18.28 -16.05
C ILE A 366 -19.56 17.04 -16.91
N ARG A 367 -19.64 17.22 -18.22
CA ARG A 367 -19.67 16.13 -19.19
C ARG A 367 -18.24 15.64 -19.40
N LEU A 368 -17.97 14.36 -19.16
CA LEU A 368 -16.68 13.75 -19.46
C LEU A 368 -16.83 12.76 -20.60
N GLU A 369 -15.99 12.91 -21.63
CA GLU A 369 -15.91 11.97 -22.75
C GLU A 369 -14.86 10.88 -22.49
N LYS A 370 -15.21 9.63 -22.82
CA LYS A 370 -14.34 8.47 -22.68
C LYS A 370 -13.05 8.69 -23.47
N GLY A 371 -11.92 8.46 -22.81
CA GLY A 371 -10.60 8.63 -23.40
C GLY A 371 -9.58 9.16 -22.39
N THR A 372 -8.37 9.42 -22.88
CA THR A 372 -7.30 10.00 -22.08
C THR A 372 -7.27 11.52 -22.24
N GLY A 373 -6.98 12.24 -21.15
CA GLY A 373 -6.80 13.68 -21.20
C GLY A 373 -6.33 14.26 -19.86
N THR A 374 -6.10 15.57 -19.84
CA THR A 374 -5.68 16.28 -18.63
C THR A 374 -6.89 16.91 -17.96
N LEU A 375 -7.17 16.48 -16.74
CA LEU A 375 -8.15 17.13 -15.86
C LEU A 375 -7.46 18.28 -15.12
N THR A 376 -7.98 19.50 -15.24
CA THR A 376 -7.34 20.70 -14.68
C THR A 376 -8.27 21.41 -13.71
N LEU A 377 -7.82 21.63 -12.48
CA LEU A 377 -8.48 22.48 -11.49
C LEU A 377 -7.70 23.80 -11.37
N SER A 378 -8.35 24.92 -11.70
CA SER A 378 -7.80 26.28 -11.68
C SER A 378 -8.62 27.21 -10.77
N ALA A 379 -8.07 28.38 -10.46
CA ALA A 379 -8.76 29.43 -9.71
C ALA A 379 -8.58 30.79 -10.41
N PRO A 380 -9.28 31.05 -11.53
CA PRO A 380 -9.04 32.21 -12.39
C PRO A 380 -9.41 33.57 -11.79
N ASP A 381 -10.08 33.61 -10.63
CA ASP A 381 -10.46 34.83 -9.92
C ASP A 381 -10.27 34.60 -8.42
N ILE A 382 -9.24 35.23 -7.84
CA ILE A 382 -8.89 35.11 -6.42
C ILE A 382 -9.14 36.44 -5.73
N ILE A 383 -10.14 36.47 -4.84
CA ILE A 383 -10.52 37.68 -4.09
C ILE A 383 -9.59 37.92 -2.88
N GLY A 384 -9.14 36.84 -2.25
CA GLY A 384 -8.33 36.86 -1.04
C GLY A 384 -6.83 36.76 -1.28
N LYS A 385 -6.12 36.26 -0.27
CA LYS A 385 -4.71 35.89 -0.35
C LYS A 385 -4.48 34.53 -1.02
N GLU A 386 -5.48 33.66 -0.96
CA GLU A 386 -5.41 32.30 -1.50
C GLU A 386 -6.79 31.85 -1.99
N ALA A 387 -6.84 30.94 -2.96
CA ALA A 387 -8.09 30.36 -3.45
C ALA A 387 -8.70 29.39 -2.43
N MET A 388 -7.92 28.40 -2.00
CA MET A 388 -8.24 27.42 -0.95
C MET A 388 -7.06 26.45 -0.74
N GLU A 389 -7.11 25.68 0.36
CA GLU A 389 -6.42 24.40 0.46
C GLU A 389 -7.28 23.29 -0.13
N PHE A 390 -6.72 22.44 -0.99
CA PHE A 390 -7.44 21.38 -1.69
C PHE A 390 -6.97 19.98 -1.26
N ARG A 391 -7.90 19.07 -0.93
CA ARG A 391 -7.55 17.69 -0.53
C ARG A 391 -8.00 16.62 -1.52
N LEU A 392 -9.21 16.72 -2.03
CA LEU A 392 -9.90 15.66 -2.74
C LEU A 392 -11.01 16.25 -3.61
N MET A 393 -11.20 15.69 -4.79
CA MET A 393 -12.38 15.87 -5.61
C MET A 393 -13.11 14.54 -5.75
N MET A 394 -14.43 14.56 -5.73
CA MET A 394 -15.30 13.41 -5.94
C MET A 394 -16.06 13.61 -7.24
N LEU A 395 -16.02 12.60 -8.11
CA LEU A 395 -16.85 12.54 -9.30
C LEU A 395 -17.96 11.51 -9.07
N ARG A 396 -19.21 11.91 -9.24
CA ARG A 396 -20.39 11.05 -9.14
C ARG A 396 -21.14 11.04 -10.47
N ARG A 397 -21.18 9.90 -11.14
CA ARG A 397 -21.96 9.72 -12.37
C ARG A 397 -23.46 9.86 -12.06
N LYS A 398 -24.15 10.69 -12.85
CA LYS A 398 -25.60 10.90 -12.74
C LYS A 398 -26.39 9.82 -13.47
#